data_AF-A0A957KZP6-F1
#
_entry.id   AF-A0A957KZP6-F1
#
_cell.length_a   1.000
_cell.length_b   1.000
_cell.length_c   1.000
_cell.angle_alpha   90.00
_cell.angle_beta   90.00
_cell.angle_gamma   90.00
#
_symmetry.space_group_name_H-M   'P 1'
#
loop_
_entity.id
_entity.type
_entity.pdbx_description
1 polymer ?
#
loop_
_entity_poly.entity_id
_entity_poly.type
_entity_poly.pdbx_seq_one_letter_code
_entity_poly.pdbx_strand_id
1 'polypeptide(L)'
;MNICLVNSSYPPQQPARYCGIGDYTERLATTAAGPDLQIDILTDRRYSGAARPGEHLCVYPLVTNWQLRELGRIGRFWRQQKIDLIHIQYQPELMGGRWSPFNAALVRLAHRGDR
;
A
#
# COMPACT_ATOMS: atom_id res chain seq x y z
N MET A 1 -12.25 10.35 6.40
CA MET A 1 -12.04 8.90 6.16
C MET A 1 -10.58 8.68 5.77
N ASN A 2 -9.98 7.54 6.15
CA ASN A 2 -8.62 7.17 5.76
C ASN A 2 -8.60 5.87 4.95
N ILE A 3 -8.18 5.96 3.69
CA ILE A 3 -8.02 4.80 2.81
C ILE A 3 -6.54 4.46 2.66
N CYS A 4 -6.18 3.21 2.92
CA CYS A 4 -4.86 2.70 2.59
C CYS A 4 -4.84 2.05 1.20
N LEU A 5 -4.06 2.62 0.27
CA LEU A 5 -3.74 1.97 -1.01
C LEU A 5 -2.48 1.13 -0.85
N VAL A 6 -2.59 -0.19 -0.99
CA VAL A 6 -1.45 -1.11 -0.93
C VAL A 6 -0.94 -1.36 -2.34
N ASN A 7 0.30 -0.96 -2.61
CA ASN A 7 0.88 -1.08 -3.96
C ASN A 7 2.40 -1.32 -3.90
N SER A 8 2.90 -2.31 -4.65
CA SER A 8 4.33 -2.68 -4.66
C SER A 8 5.22 -1.91 -5.65
N SER A 9 4.61 -1.07 -6.49
CA SER A 9 5.21 -0.39 -7.64
C SER A 9 4.95 1.12 -7.66
N TYR A 10 4.55 1.70 -6.53
CA TYR A 10 4.15 3.10 -6.43
C TYR A 10 5.33 4.02 -6.78
N PRO A 11 5.18 4.99 -7.70
CA PRO A 11 6.27 5.81 -8.19
C PRO A 11 6.66 6.93 -7.22
N PRO A 12 7.94 7.35 -7.19
CA PRO A 12 9.05 6.80 -7.96
C PRO A 12 9.59 5.49 -7.37
N GLN A 13 9.93 4.56 -8.26
CA GLN A 13 10.58 3.28 -7.93
C GLN A 13 11.71 2.97 -8.91
N GLN A 14 12.39 1.85 -8.67
CA GLN A 14 13.40 1.33 -9.59
C GLN A 14 12.77 0.87 -10.91
N PRO A 15 13.42 1.05 -12.06
CA PRO A 15 12.86 0.72 -13.38
C PRO A 15 12.29 -0.70 -13.50
N ALA A 16 12.93 -1.69 -12.86
CA ALA A 16 12.48 -3.09 -12.86
C ALA A 16 11.13 -3.33 -12.16
N ARG A 17 10.59 -2.33 -11.46
CA ARG A 17 9.31 -2.39 -10.74
C ARG A 17 8.27 -1.41 -11.29
N TYR A 18 8.63 -0.68 -12.34
CA TYR A 18 7.71 0.25 -12.98
C TYR A 18 6.59 -0.51 -13.69
N CYS A 19 5.36 -0.05 -13.51
CA CYS A 19 4.21 -0.61 -14.20
C CYS A 19 3.03 0.38 -14.21
N GLY A 20 2.07 0.15 -15.11
CA GLY A 20 0.87 0.97 -15.20
C GLY A 20 -0.03 0.93 -13.95
N ILE A 21 0.03 -0.13 -13.14
CA ILE A 21 -0.71 -0.19 -11.87
C ILE A 21 -0.14 0.83 -10.88
N GLY A 22 1.18 1.03 -10.86
CA GLY A 22 1.83 2.07 -10.06
C GLY A 22 1.37 3.46 -10.46
N ASP A 23 1.41 3.76 -11.76
CA ASP A 23 0.99 5.06 -12.31
C ASP A 23 -0.49 5.33 -12.07
N TYR A 24 -1.33 4.31 -12.27
CA TYR A 24 -2.75 4.38 -11.95
C TYR A 24 -2.97 4.71 -10.47
N THR A 25 -2.22 4.06 -9.58
CA THR A 25 -2.32 4.28 -8.13
C THR A 25 -1.90 5.70 -7.76
N GLU A 26 -0.83 6.24 -8.35
CA GLU A 26 -0.42 7.64 -8.14
C GLU A 26 -1.51 8.62 -8.58
N ARG A 27 -2.05 8.45 -9.79
CA ARG A 27 -3.12 9.31 -10.30
C ARG A 27 -4.39 9.24 -9.45
N LEU A 28 -4.79 8.03 -9.06
CA LEU A 28 -5.93 7.82 -8.16
C LEU A 28 -5.71 8.53 -6.83
N ALA A 29 -4.57 8.28 -6.18
CA ALA A 29 -4.25 8.84 -4.88
C ALA A 29 -4.23 10.36 -4.90
N THR A 30 -3.53 10.94 -5.87
CA THR A 30 -3.38 12.40 -6.00
C THR A 30 -4.68 13.10 -6.36
N THR A 31 -5.57 12.45 -7.12
CA THR A 31 -6.88 13.03 -7.49
C THR A 31 -7.90 12.89 -6.37
N ALA A 32 -7.84 11.81 -5.59
CA ALA A 32 -8.84 11.52 -4.55
C ALA A 32 -8.53 12.19 -3.21
N ALA A 33 -7.25 12.43 -2.88
CA ALA A 33 -6.85 13.00 -1.60
C ALA A 33 -7.41 14.42 -1.40
N GLY A 34 -8.00 14.68 -0.24
CA GLY A 34 -8.59 15.98 0.10
C GLY A 34 -9.05 16.06 1.56
N PRO A 35 -9.69 17.18 1.97
CA PRO A 35 -10.06 17.44 3.36
C PRO A 35 -10.88 16.33 4.03
N ASP A 36 -11.75 15.68 3.26
CA ASP A 36 -12.62 14.61 3.76
C ASP A 36 -12.01 13.21 3.61
N LEU A 37 -10.92 13.09 2.85
CA LEU A 37 -10.32 11.83 2.42
C LEU A 37 -8.79 11.85 2.52
N GLN A 38 -8.29 11.25 3.59
CA GLN A 38 -6.89 10.89 3.74
C GLN A 38 -6.58 9.65 2.92
N ILE A 39 -5.47 9.69 2.18
CA ILE A 39 -4.93 8.55 1.43
C ILE A 39 -3.56 8.18 1.97
N ASP A 40 -3.42 6.94 2.43
CA ASP A 40 -2.16 6.37 2.91
C ASP A 40 -1.65 5.31 1.91
N ILE A 41 -0.50 5.54 1.30
CA ILE A 41 0.13 4.59 0.40
C ILE A 41 1.04 3.65 1.17
N LEU A 42 0.73 2.36 1.20
CA LEU A 42 1.61 1.33 1.75
C LEU A 42 2.40 0.66 0.61
N THR A 43 3.71 0.90 0.57
CA THR A 43 4.58 0.46 -0.54
C THR A 43 5.85 -0.25 -0.08
N ASP A 44 6.63 -0.73 -1.06
CA ASP A 44 7.92 -1.37 -0.86
C ASP A 44 8.94 -0.40 -0.27
N ARG A 45 9.78 -0.89 0.64
CA ARG A 45 10.84 -0.09 1.29
C ARG A 45 11.89 0.44 0.31
N ARG A 46 11.95 -0.11 -0.91
CA ARG A 46 12.81 0.37 -2.02
C ARG A 46 12.25 1.57 -2.78
N TYR A 47 11.07 2.07 -2.40
CA TYR A 47 10.56 3.35 -2.87
C TYR A 47 11.62 4.44 -2.72
N SER A 48 11.92 5.14 -3.82
CA SER A 48 13.02 6.11 -3.89
C SER A 48 12.55 7.55 -3.72
N GLY A 49 11.24 7.77 -3.58
CA GLY A 49 10.70 9.10 -3.35
C GLY A 49 10.91 9.53 -1.91
N ALA A 50 10.91 10.84 -1.68
CA ALA A 50 10.69 11.35 -0.34
C ALA A 50 9.35 10.81 0.16
N ALA A 51 9.29 10.35 1.41
CA ALA A 51 8.02 10.17 2.10
C ALA A 51 7.34 11.53 2.05
N ARG A 52 6.34 11.72 1.18
CA ARG A 52 5.60 12.97 1.06
C ARG A 52 4.67 13.02 2.28
N PRO A 53 4.90 13.88 3.29
CA PRO A 53 3.87 14.20 4.25
C PRO A 53 3.02 15.27 3.56
N GLY A 54 2.10 14.83 2.70
CA GLY A 54 1.03 15.70 2.22
C GLY A 54 -0.02 15.81 3.31
N GLU A 55 -0.78 16.91 3.32
CA GLU A 55 -1.86 17.11 4.30
C GLU A 55 -2.92 16.00 4.21
N HIS A 56 -3.12 15.43 3.01
CA HIS A 56 -4.12 14.40 2.73
C HIS A 56 -3.58 13.15 2.02
N LEU A 57 -2.27 13.10 1.73
CA LEU A 57 -1.62 12.00 1.03
C LEU A 57 -0.27 11.69 1.65
N CYS A 58 -0.14 10.51 2.25
CA CYS A 58 1.07 10.07 2.91
C CYS A 58 1.61 8.78 2.27
N VAL A 59 2.93 8.69 2.06
CA VAL A 59 3.58 7.49 1.53
C VAL A 59 4.41 6.79 2.59
N TYR A 60 4.11 5.52 2.82
CA TYR A 60 4.72 4.64 3.81
C TYR A 60 5.49 3.51 3.13
N PRO A 61 6.80 3.68 2.89
CA PRO A 61 7.67 2.64 2.33
C PRO A 61 8.02 1.60 3.39
N LEU A 62 7.02 0.82 3.77
CA LEU A 62 7.08 -0.10 4.89
C LEU A 62 7.61 -1.46 4.43
N VAL A 63 7.00 -2.05 3.39
CA VAL A 63 7.11 -3.49 3.13
C VAL A 63 8.49 -3.85 2.58
N THR A 64 9.27 -4.66 3.29
CA THR A 64 10.63 -5.04 2.83
C THR A 64 10.59 -6.15 1.78
N ASN A 65 9.62 -7.05 1.91
CA ASN A 65 9.42 -8.22 1.07
C ASN A 65 7.95 -8.66 1.22
N TRP A 66 7.24 -8.98 0.15
CA TRP A 66 5.82 -9.32 0.22
C TRP A 66 5.62 -10.78 0.67
N GLN A 67 6.00 -11.07 1.92
CA GLN A 67 5.93 -12.41 2.53
C GLN A 67 5.22 -12.36 3.89
N LEU A 68 4.79 -13.52 4.38
CA LEU A 68 3.97 -13.67 5.60
C LEU A 68 4.51 -12.93 6.83
N ARG A 69 5.84 -12.84 6.98
CA ARG A 69 6.47 -12.12 8.11
C ARG A 69 6.11 -10.64 8.18
N GLU A 70 5.79 -10.00 7.05
CA GLU A 70 5.43 -8.57 7.05
C GLU A 70 3.99 -8.34 7.51
N LEU A 71 3.12 -9.35 7.54
CA LEU A 71 1.70 -9.18 7.89
C LEU A 71 1.51 -8.57 9.29
N GLY A 72 2.33 -8.96 10.26
CA GLY A 72 2.27 -8.38 11.60
C GLY A 72 2.58 -6.88 11.62
N ARG A 73 3.53 -6.45 10.77
CA ARG A 73 3.92 -5.05 10.63
C ARG A 73 2.86 -4.25 9.87
N ILE A 74 2.30 -4.82 8.80
CA ILE A 74 1.20 -4.24 8.02
C ILE A 74 -0.04 -4.05 8.90
N GLY A 75 -0.45 -5.09 9.65
CA GLY A 75 -1.62 -5.01 10.53
C GLY A 75 -1.41 -4.07 11.72
N ARG A 76 -0.18 -3.91 12.21
CA ARG A 76 0.14 -2.88 13.22
C ARG A 76 0.01 -1.48 12.62
N PHE A 77 0.55 -1.27 11.42
CA PHE A 77 0.45 -0.01 10.70
C PHE A 77 -1.02 0.39 10.47
N TRP A 78 -1.85 -0.52 9.96
CA TRP A 78 -3.27 -0.22 9.70
C TRP A 78 -4.02 0.21 10.96
N ARG A 79 -3.79 -0.47 12.10
CA ARG A 79 -4.39 -0.07 13.39
C ARG A 79 -3.88 1.28 13.88
N GLN A 80 -2.58 1.56 13.72
CA GLN A 80 -1.98 2.81 14.18
C GLN A 80 -2.44 4.02 13.37
N GLN A 81 -2.58 3.87 12.05
CA GLN A 81 -3.08 4.93 11.17
C GLN A 81 -4.61 5.02 11.14
N LYS A 82 -5.32 4.13 11.85
CA LYS A 82 -6.79 4.05 11.88
C LYS A 82 -7.38 4.00 10.45
N ILE A 83 -6.88 3.05 9.65
CA ILE A 83 -7.35 2.86 8.28
C ILE A 83 -8.79 2.36 8.28
N ASP A 84 -9.67 3.06 7.56
CA ASP A 84 -11.10 2.73 7.41
C ASP A 84 -11.37 1.82 6.22
N LEU A 85 -10.52 1.87 5.19
CA LEU A 85 -10.64 1.03 3.99
C LEU A 85 -9.26 0.66 3.47
N ILE A 86 -9.08 -0.60 3.12
CA ILE A 86 -7.84 -1.10 2.51
C ILE A 86 -8.12 -1.47 1.06
N HIS A 87 -7.49 -0.77 0.12
CA HIS A 87 -7.57 -1.05 -1.30
C HIS A 87 -6.25 -1.63 -1.79
N ILE A 88 -6.27 -2.92 -2.15
CA ILE A 88 -5.06 -3.63 -2.62
C ILE A 88 -4.96 -3.50 -4.14
N GLN A 89 -3.91 -2.83 -4.61
CA GLN A 89 -3.56 -2.73 -6.03
C GLN A 89 -2.64 -3.90 -6.37
N TYR A 90 -3.25 -5.04 -6.67
CA TYR A 90 -2.55 -6.32 -6.73
C TYR A 90 -1.69 -6.48 -7.98
N GLN A 91 -0.41 -6.77 -7.77
CA GLN A 91 0.52 -7.16 -8.82
C GLN A 91 1.27 -8.45 -8.43
N PRO A 92 0.85 -9.62 -8.93
CA PRO A 92 1.35 -10.92 -8.48
C PRO A 92 2.88 -11.03 -8.49
N GLU A 93 3.53 -10.57 -9.55
CA GLU A 93 4.97 -10.72 -9.78
C GLU A 93 5.81 -9.91 -8.78
N LEU A 94 5.24 -8.82 -8.26
CA LEU A 94 5.90 -7.96 -7.27
C LEU A 94 5.42 -8.24 -5.83
N MET A 95 4.27 -8.90 -5.66
CA MET A 95 3.64 -9.22 -4.38
C MET A 95 3.73 -10.73 -4.04
N GLY A 96 4.95 -11.26 -4.06
CA GLY A 96 5.26 -12.61 -3.57
C GLY A 96 4.86 -13.76 -4.49
N GLY A 97 4.26 -13.48 -5.66
CA GLY A 97 3.83 -14.45 -6.65
C GLY A 97 2.32 -14.74 -6.63
N ARG A 98 1.79 -15.20 -7.77
CA ARG A 98 0.36 -15.51 -7.97
C ARG A 98 -0.21 -16.51 -6.96
N TRP A 99 0.60 -17.44 -6.49
CA TRP A 99 0.19 -18.49 -5.54
C TRP A 99 0.72 -18.27 -4.12
N SER A 100 1.18 -17.06 -3.81
CA SER A 100 1.75 -16.79 -2.50
C SER A 100 0.68 -16.89 -1.40
N PRO A 101 0.91 -17.67 -0.33
CA PRO A 101 0.02 -17.69 0.83
C PRO A 101 -0.08 -16.31 1.50
N PHE A 102 0.91 -15.44 1.26
CA PHE A 102 0.88 -14.04 1.68
C PHE A 102 -0.35 -13.29 1.16
N ASN A 103 -0.74 -13.47 -0.10
CA ASN A 103 -1.83 -12.69 -0.70
C ASN A 103 -3.18 -13.06 -0.06
N ALA A 104 -3.43 -14.36 0.15
CA ALA A 104 -4.63 -14.82 0.86
C ALA A 104 -4.65 -14.33 2.32
N ALA A 105 -3.50 -14.33 2.98
CA ALA A 105 -3.39 -13.85 4.35
C ALA A 105 -3.51 -12.32 4.46
N LEU A 106 -3.03 -11.56 3.46
CA LEU A 106 -3.17 -10.10 3.38
C LEU A 106 -4.64 -9.70 3.24
N VAL A 107 -5.39 -10.35 2.36
CA VAL A 107 -6.84 -10.11 2.21
C VAL A 107 -7.59 -10.43 3.50
N ARG A 108 -7.27 -11.56 4.15
CA ARG A 108 -7.87 -11.92 5.45
C ARG A 108 -7.54 -10.91 6.54
N LEU A 109 -6.31 -10.37 6.55
CA LEU A 109 -5.91 -9.33 7.49
C LEU A 109 -6.68 -8.05 7.23
N ALA A 110 -6.87 -7.66 5.97
CA ALA A 110 -7.61 -6.47 5.60
C ALA A 110 -9.07 -6.53 6.09
N HIS A 111 -9.75 -7.66 5.89
CA HIS A 111 -11.12 -7.86 6.40
C HIS A 111 -11.24 -7.92 7.93
N ARG A 112 -10.14 -8.13 8.66
CA ARG A 112 -10.15 -8.10 10.13
C ARG A 112 -9.94 -6.69 10.69
N GLY A 113 -9.43 -5.76 9.89
CA GLY A 113 -9.24 -4.36 10.29
C GLY A 113 -10.55 -3.58 10.46
N ASP A 114 -11.64 -4.05 9.84
CA ASP A 114 -12.99 -3.45 9.90
C ASP A 114 -13.79 -3.80 11.18
N ARG A 115 -13.19 -4.49 12.16
CA ARG A 115 -13.82 -4.86 13.44
C ARG A 115 -13.04 -4.33 14.63
#